data_AF-A0A091T449-F1
#
_entry.id   AF-A0A091T449-F1
#
_cell.length_a   1.000
_cell.length_b   1.000
_cell.length_c   1.000
_cell.angle_alpha   90.00
_cell.angle_beta   90.00
_cell.angle_gamma   90.00
#
_symmetry.space_group_name_H-M   'P 1'
#
loop_
_entity.id
_entity.type
_entity.pdbx_description
1 polymer ?
#
loop_
_entity_poly.entity_id
_entity_poly.type
_entity_poly.pdbx_seq_one_letter_code
_entity_poly.pdbx_strand_id
1 'polypeptide(L)'
;MSLASWFRWNDSPNRISQRNPTEMVVETLMMELSWQTKQAEKQQRERENEYRKIKTGVDYGWLVSYPKQSYDISPAQRLQLEDMCTKIHPSYCGPVILRY
;
A
#
# COMPACT_ATOMS: atom_id res chain seq x y z
N MET A 1 -39.09 -22.88 -14.18
CA MET A 1 -37.94 -21.99 -13.91
C MET A 1 -37.80 -21.91 -12.39
N SER A 2 -36.75 -22.53 -11.83
CA SER A 2 -36.61 -22.70 -10.38
C SER A 2 -36.07 -21.42 -9.72
N LEU A 3 -36.76 -20.95 -8.68
CA LEU A 3 -36.38 -19.80 -7.85
C LEU A 3 -35.17 -20.07 -6.93
N ALA A 4 -34.54 -21.24 -7.05
CA ALA A 4 -33.41 -21.64 -6.23
C ALA A 4 -32.10 -20.86 -6.49
N SER A 5 -32.02 -20.01 -7.53
CA SER A 5 -30.81 -19.23 -7.80
C SER A 5 -30.63 -18.01 -6.88
N TRP A 6 -31.67 -17.58 -6.16
CA TRP A 6 -31.61 -16.38 -5.30
C TRP A 6 -31.07 -16.67 -3.90
N PHE A 7 -31.01 -17.93 -3.49
CA PHE A 7 -30.38 -18.37 -2.25
C PHE A 7 -28.97 -18.95 -2.48
N ARG A 8 -28.20 -18.37 -3.43
CA ARG A 8 -26.75 -18.65 -3.55
C ARG A 8 -25.95 -17.90 -2.46
N TRP A 9 -26.35 -18.08 -1.20
CA TRP A 9 -25.59 -17.68 -0.01
C TRP A 9 -24.60 -18.75 0.44
N ASN A 10 -24.37 -19.79 -0.38
CA ASN A 10 -23.44 -20.87 -0.08
C ASN A 10 -22.27 -20.96 -1.08
N ASP A 11 -21.97 -19.91 -1.84
CA ASP A 11 -20.58 -19.73 -2.24
C ASP A 11 -19.83 -19.39 -0.96
N SER A 12 -19.21 -20.41 -0.39
CA SER A 12 -18.24 -20.26 0.70
C SER A 12 -17.36 -19.07 0.32
N PRO A 13 -17.16 -18.04 1.18
CA PRO A 13 -16.30 -16.93 0.84
C PRO A 13 -15.00 -17.58 0.40
N ASN A 14 -14.66 -17.39 -0.88
CA ASN A 14 -13.58 -18.05 -1.61
C ASN A 14 -12.63 -18.67 -0.60
N ARG A 15 -12.68 -20.00 -0.39
CA ARG A 15 -11.69 -20.72 0.43
C ARG A 15 -10.41 -19.98 0.14
N ILE A 16 -9.86 -19.25 1.12
CA ILE A 16 -8.66 -18.46 0.94
C ILE A 16 -7.77 -19.42 0.18
N SER A 17 -7.55 -19.13 -1.12
CA SER A 17 -6.78 -20.03 -1.97
C SER A 17 -5.57 -20.37 -1.12
N GLN A 18 -5.16 -21.65 -1.03
CA GLN A 18 -4.00 -22.04 -0.23
C GLN A 18 -2.77 -21.34 -0.81
N ARG A 19 -2.69 -20.03 -0.61
CA ARG A 19 -1.66 -19.12 -1.03
C ARG A 19 -0.52 -19.46 -0.12
N ASN A 20 0.62 -19.64 -0.76
CA ASN A 20 1.83 -19.95 -0.04
C ASN A 20 2.01 -18.88 1.06
N PRO A 21 2.18 -19.25 2.34
CA PRO A 21 2.41 -18.30 3.40
C PRO A 21 3.51 -17.29 3.08
N THR A 22 4.53 -17.71 2.35
CA THR A 22 5.61 -16.85 1.85
C THR A 22 5.12 -15.82 0.84
N GLU A 23 4.26 -16.20 -0.12
CA GLU A 23 3.65 -15.25 -1.07
C GLU A 23 2.79 -14.22 -0.34
N MET A 24 2.04 -14.63 0.67
CA MET A 24 1.25 -13.70 1.49
C MET A 24 2.14 -12.69 2.22
N VAL A 25 3.30 -13.11 2.72
CA VAL A 25 4.28 -12.20 3.35
C VAL A 25 4.79 -11.18 2.34
N VAL A 26 5.20 -11.64 1.15
CA VAL A 26 5.67 -10.75 0.07
C VAL A 26 4.57 -9.74 -0.33
N GLU A 27 3.36 -10.23 -0.62
CA GLU A 27 2.22 -9.36 -1.00
C GLU A 27 1.93 -8.32 0.10
N THR A 28 1.89 -8.75 1.35
CA THR A 28 1.56 -7.87 2.48
C THR A 28 2.62 -6.79 2.67
N LEU A 29 3.90 -7.17 2.70
CA LEU A 29 5.00 -6.21 2.93
C LEU A 29 5.17 -5.24 1.77
N MET A 30 5.04 -5.72 0.52
CA MET A 30 5.10 -4.85 -0.65
C MET A 30 3.89 -3.89 -0.73
N MET A 31 2.71 -4.36 -0.32
CA MET A 31 1.52 -3.52 -0.21
C MET A 31 1.71 -2.44 0.85
N GLU A 32 2.19 -2.81 2.04
CA GLU A 32 2.45 -1.88 3.13
C GLU A 32 3.48 -0.81 2.72
N LEU A 33 4.61 -1.21 2.13
CA LEU A 33 5.61 -0.28 1.62
C LEU A 33 5.02 0.72 0.61
N SER A 34 4.17 0.25 -0.30
CA SER A 34 3.52 1.12 -1.28
C SER A 34 2.57 2.13 -0.63
N TRP A 35 1.90 1.72 0.44
CA TRP A 35 1.02 2.58 1.21
C TRP A 35 1.82 3.64 1.98
N GLN A 36 2.86 3.21 2.71
CA GLN A 36 3.74 4.10 3.47
C GLN A 36 4.40 5.14 2.57
N THR A 37 4.87 4.75 1.38
CA THR A 37 5.44 5.66 0.39
C THR A 37 4.44 6.75 -0.02
N LYS A 38 3.18 6.37 -0.32
CA LYS A 38 2.12 7.33 -0.67
C LYS A 38 1.76 8.25 0.50
N GLN A 39 1.74 7.72 1.72
CA GLN A 39 1.49 8.54 2.92
C GLN A 39 2.61 9.55 3.15
N ALA A 40 3.87 9.13 3.01
CA ALA A 40 5.02 10.01 3.16
C ALA A 40 5.01 11.14 2.13
N GLU A 41 4.70 10.83 0.86
CA GLU A 41 4.54 11.86 -0.18
C GLU A 41 3.40 12.83 0.13
N LYS A 42 2.26 12.31 0.57
CA LYS A 42 1.12 13.15 0.97
C LYS A 42 1.52 14.10 2.10
N GLN A 43 2.15 13.59 3.14
CA GLN A 43 2.59 14.38 4.28
C GLN A 43 3.63 15.44 3.87
N GLN A 44 4.54 15.11 2.95
CA GLN A 44 5.49 16.07 2.39
C GLN A 44 4.77 17.21 1.68
N ARG A 45 3.77 16.91 0.83
CA ARG A 45 2.98 17.93 0.13
C ARG A 45 2.20 18.83 1.09
N GLU A 46 1.63 18.25 2.14
CA GLU A 46 0.93 19.00 3.20
C GLU A 46 1.88 19.96 3.90
N ARG A 47 3.07 19.50 4.33
CA ARG A 47 4.10 20.35 4.95
C ARG A 47 4.55 21.48 4.03
N GLU A 48 4.75 21.22 2.74
CA GLU A 48 5.10 22.25 1.77
C GLU A 48 3.99 23.30 1.57
N ASN A 49 2.73 22.86 1.52
CA ASN A 49 1.59 23.76 1.41
C ASN A 49 1.45 24.65 2.64
N GLU A 50 1.60 24.09 3.85
CA GLU A 50 1.60 24.86 5.09
C GLU A 50 2.73 25.90 5.10
N TYR A 51 3.93 25.49 4.73
CA TYR A 51 5.07 26.39 4.62
C TYR A 51 4.81 27.55 3.64
N ARG A 52 4.25 27.24 2.46
CA ARG A 52 3.87 28.26 1.46
C ARG A 52 2.82 29.21 2.03
N LYS A 53 1.76 28.68 2.65
CA LYS A 53 0.68 29.47 3.27
C LYS A 53 1.21 30.44 4.32
N ILE A 54 2.16 30.01 5.16
CA ILE A 54 2.82 30.89 6.14
C ILE A 54 3.60 32.01 5.43
N LYS A 55 4.34 31.67 4.36
CA LYS A 55 5.15 32.64 3.62
C LYS A 55 4.33 33.66 2.83
N THR A 56 3.21 33.24 2.24
CA THR A 56 2.33 34.10 1.42
C THR A 56 1.22 34.77 2.21
N GLY A 57 0.90 34.28 3.41
CA GLY A 57 -0.24 34.72 4.22
C GLY A 57 -1.61 34.28 3.69
N VAL A 58 -1.65 33.51 2.59
CA VAL A 58 -2.88 33.12 1.89
C VAL A 58 -2.76 31.66 1.44
N ASP A 59 -3.88 30.94 1.52
CA ASP A 59 -3.95 29.53 1.12
C ASP A 59 -4.20 29.39 -0.39
N TYR A 60 -3.14 29.05 -1.11
CA TYR A 60 -3.17 28.75 -2.55
C TYR A 60 -3.10 27.25 -2.84
N GLY A 61 -3.35 26.39 -1.86
CA GLY A 61 -3.16 24.94 -2.01
C GLY A 61 -3.91 24.33 -3.20
N TRP A 62 -5.07 24.90 -3.55
CA TRP A 62 -5.91 24.48 -4.69
C TRP A 62 -5.36 24.89 -6.07
N LEU A 63 -4.44 25.86 -6.13
CA LEU A 63 -3.76 26.29 -7.36
C LEU A 63 -2.48 25.50 -7.64
N VAL A 64 -1.99 24.73 -6.68
CA VAL A 64 -0.72 24.01 -6.81
C VAL A 64 -0.92 22.74 -7.64
N SER A 65 -0.22 22.64 -8.76
CA SER A 65 -0.05 21.39 -9.50
C SER A 65 1.18 20.65 -8.99
N TYR A 66 0.97 19.49 -8.39
CA TYR A 66 2.07 18.62 -7.98
C TYR A 66 2.54 17.78 -9.16
N PRO A 67 3.86 17.72 -9.43
CA PRO A 67 4.37 16.81 -10.44
C PRO A 67 4.01 15.37 -10.07
N LYS A 68 3.64 14.56 -11.06
CA LYS A 68 3.28 13.14 -10.89
C LYS A 68 4.47 12.25 -10.54
N GLN A 69 5.65 12.81 -10.26
CA GLN A 69 6.81 12.03 -9.81
C GLN A 69 6.57 11.58 -8.37
N SER A 70 5.85 10.46 -8.26
CA SER A 70 5.91 9.62 -7.07
C SER A 70 7.25 8.90 -7.04
N TYR A 71 7.69 8.54 -5.84
CA TYR A 71 8.79 7.60 -5.67
C TYR A 71 8.46 6.30 -6.41
N ASP A 72 9.31 5.93 -7.35
CA ASP A 72 9.12 4.76 -8.19
C ASP A 72 10.18 3.70 -7.84
N ILE A 73 9.72 2.53 -7.42
CA ILE A 73 10.59 1.40 -7.11
C ILE A 73 10.95 0.74 -8.45
N SER A 74 12.21 0.85 -8.84
CA SER A 74 12.67 0.23 -10.08
C SER A 74 12.41 -1.30 -10.06
N PRO A 75 12.19 -1.94 -11.23
CA PRO A 75 11.95 -3.38 -11.29
C PRO A 75 13.03 -4.22 -10.60
N ALA A 76 14.29 -3.78 -10.68
CA ALA A 76 15.43 -4.45 -10.03
C ALA A 76 15.35 -4.35 -8.49
N GLN A 77 15.03 -3.17 -7.95
CA GLN A 77 14.82 -2.98 -6.51
C GLN A 77 13.61 -3.78 -6.02
N ARG A 78 12.53 -3.78 -6.79
CA ARG A 78 11.34 -4.57 -6.49
C ARG A 78 11.66 -6.04 -6.36
N LEU A 79 12.39 -6.61 -7.33
CA LEU A 79 12.80 -8.01 -7.31
C LEU A 79 13.65 -8.34 -6.07
N GLN A 80 14.59 -7.46 -5.70
CA GLN A 80 15.42 -7.62 -4.51
C GLN A 80 14.58 -7.56 -3.22
N LEU A 81 13.61 -6.64 -3.13
CA LEU A 81 12.71 -6.54 -1.99
C LEU A 81 11.81 -7.77 -1.86
N GLU A 82 11.26 -8.25 -2.96
CA GLU A 82 10.45 -9.47 -2.99
C GLU A 82 11.29 -10.67 -2.53
N ASP A 83 12.52 -10.85 -3.03
CA ASP A 83 13.45 -11.89 -2.58
C ASP A 83 13.73 -11.81 -1.06
N MET A 84 13.96 -10.61 -0.53
CA MET A 84 14.14 -10.40 0.91
C MET A 84 12.89 -10.75 1.71
N CYS A 85 11.70 -10.41 1.21
CA CYS A 85 10.44 -10.72 1.88
C CYS A 85 10.18 -12.23 1.96
N THR A 86 10.61 -13.01 0.97
CA THR A 86 10.45 -14.48 1.01
C THR A 86 11.21 -15.14 2.17
N LYS A 87 12.23 -14.49 2.70
CA LYS A 87 13.06 -14.98 3.81
C LYS A 87 12.43 -14.72 5.19
N ILE A 88 11.33 -13.97 5.25
CA ILE A 88 10.64 -13.64 6.49
C ILE A 88 9.63 -14.74 6.81
N HIS A 89 9.77 -15.35 7.99
CA HIS A 89 8.80 -16.35 8.45
C HIS A 89 7.43 -15.66 8.70
N PRO A 90 6.29 -16.27 8.33
CA PRO A 90 4.98 -15.64 8.38
C PRO A 90 4.60 -15.01 9.74
N SER A 91 5.00 -15.64 10.85
CA SER A 91 4.75 -15.11 12.20
C SER A 91 5.47 -13.79 12.50
N TYR A 92 6.49 -13.43 11.73
CA TYR A 92 7.25 -12.18 11.88
C TYR A 92 6.78 -11.08 10.94
N CYS A 93 5.83 -11.34 10.02
CA CYS A 93 5.31 -10.32 9.11
C CYS A 93 4.74 -9.11 9.87
N GLY A 94 3.88 -9.36 10.88
CA GLY A 94 3.32 -8.30 11.72
C GLY A 94 4.37 -7.50 12.50
N PRO A 95 5.27 -8.14 13.25
CA PRO A 95 6.38 -7.46 13.92
C PRO A 95 7.27 -6.62 12.99
N VAL A 96 7.50 -7.07 11.75
CA VAL A 96 8.26 -6.30 10.75
C VAL A 96 7.50 -5.02 10.37
N ILE A 97 6.19 -5.13 10.10
CA ILE A 97 5.35 -3.94 9.79
C ILE A 97 5.34 -2.96 10.96
N LEU A 98 5.17 -3.44 12.21
CA LEU A 98 5.13 -2.54 13.36
C LEU A 98 6.45 -1.81 13.64
N ARG A 99 7.57 -2.33 13.12
CA ARG A 99 8.88 -1.72 13.29
C ARG A 99 9.10 -0.54 12.34
N TYR A 100 8.44 -0.52 11.17
CA TYR A 100 8.67 0.44 10.09
C TYR A 100 7.41 1.26 9.79
#